data_AF-A0A2P4SAN5-F1
#
_entry.id   AF-A0A2P4SAN5-F1
#
_cell.length_a   1.000
_cell.length_b   1.000
_cell.length_c   1.000
_cell.angle_alpha   90.00
_cell.angle_beta   90.00
_cell.angle_gamma   90.00
#
_symmetry.space_group_name_H-M   'P 1'
#
loop_
_entity.id
_entity.type
_entity.pdbx_description
1 polymer ?
#
loop_
_entity_poly.entity_id
_entity_poly.type
_entity_poly.pdbx_seq_one_letter_code
_entity_poly.pdbx_strand_id
1 'polypeptide(L)'
;LCVKHDALCISDEVYEWLVYDGKQHIRIASLPGMWDRTVIIGSAGKTFSVTGWKVGWTVGPNRLLQHLRTVHQNSVYHCATAAQDAVARGFQRELEHYGKPDSYFVQLPRELQQKRDQLVQSLVAVGMKPIIPEGTYFLVADISEFKSEVPDVPNSDEPYDSRFAKWMVKNKGLAAIPLSAFYCGAHKDNYNTFIRFCFAKAGIGALGPITTAEGRGQETWGEKMADSSEAKRPKGVQVEDRKVNWRRWKQERKAEKKKWKELNLLKKLEKQRMRELAEKQAEEEQ
;
A
#
# COMPACT_ATOMS: atom_id res chain seq x y z
N LEU A 1 -5.04 27.01 19.33
CA LEU A 1 -6.27 26.35 19.82
C LEU A 1 -5.99 25.48 21.05
N CYS A 2 -5.11 24.47 20.96
CA CYS A 2 -4.81 23.59 22.11
C CYS A 2 -4.43 24.34 23.39
N VAL A 3 -3.51 25.30 23.31
CA VAL A 3 -3.12 26.14 24.46
C VAL A 3 -4.29 26.95 25.00
N LYS A 4 -5.01 27.66 24.12
CA LYS A 4 -6.15 28.53 24.48
C LYS A 4 -7.27 27.78 25.22
N HIS A 5 -7.55 26.54 24.81
CA HIS A 5 -8.67 25.74 25.31
C HIS A 5 -8.24 24.63 26.27
N ASP A 6 -6.99 24.66 26.73
CA ASP A 6 -6.35 23.61 27.50
C ASP A 6 -6.57 22.17 26.96
N ALA A 7 -6.59 22.02 25.63
CA ALA A 7 -6.77 20.72 25.01
C ALA A 7 -5.45 19.96 24.91
N LEU A 8 -5.57 18.63 24.95
CA LEU A 8 -4.48 17.70 24.61
C LEU A 8 -4.38 17.51 23.09
N CYS A 9 -3.18 17.23 22.61
CA CYS A 9 -2.90 16.86 21.24
C CYS A 9 -2.36 15.42 21.19
N ILE A 10 -3.02 14.57 20.40
CA ILE A 10 -2.50 13.26 20.04
C ILE A 10 -1.97 13.39 18.61
N SER A 11 -0.65 13.36 18.46
CA SER A 11 0.03 13.54 17.18
C SER A 11 0.47 12.17 16.65
N ASP A 12 -0.25 11.66 15.64
CA ASP A 12 0.13 10.45 14.92
C ASP A 12 1.19 10.79 13.87
N GLU A 13 2.46 10.46 14.17
CA GLU A 13 3.63 10.84 13.39
C GLU A 13 4.32 9.61 12.76
N VAL A 14 3.58 8.54 12.49
CA VAL A 14 4.16 7.28 11.98
C VAL A 14 4.89 7.41 10.65
N TYR A 15 4.64 8.46 9.86
CA TYR A 15 5.31 8.75 8.60
C TYR A 15 6.38 9.84 8.69
N GLU A 16 6.89 10.16 9.88
CA GLU A 16 7.87 11.25 10.14
C GLU A 16 9.10 11.24 9.20
N TRP A 17 9.53 10.06 8.74
CA TRP A 17 10.70 9.88 7.87
C TRP A 17 10.36 9.98 6.37
N LEU A 18 9.07 9.96 6.01
CA LEU A 18 8.60 9.95 4.62
C LEU A 18 8.11 11.34 4.23
N VAL A 19 9.05 12.25 4.04
CA VAL A 19 8.83 13.61 3.52
C VAL A 19 9.56 13.79 2.20
N TYR A 20 8.99 14.57 1.29
CA TYR A 20 9.47 14.74 -0.08
C TYR A 20 9.72 16.20 -0.42
N ASP A 21 10.34 16.46 -1.58
CA ASP A 21 10.51 17.80 -2.15
C ASP A 21 11.22 18.79 -1.21
N GLY A 22 12.14 18.28 -0.40
CA GLY A 22 12.90 19.07 0.59
C GLY A 22 12.09 19.54 1.80
N LYS A 23 10.82 19.12 1.92
CA LYS A 23 9.97 19.41 3.08
C LYS A 23 10.52 18.77 4.35
N GLN A 24 10.14 19.32 5.49
CA GLN A 24 10.61 18.89 6.80
C GLN A 24 9.43 18.46 7.67
N HIS A 25 9.59 17.36 8.40
CA HIS A 25 8.64 16.95 9.41
C HIS A 25 8.80 17.82 10.65
N ILE A 26 7.74 18.54 11.04
CA ILE A 26 7.72 19.38 12.24
C ILE A 26 6.82 18.71 13.27
N ARG A 27 7.40 18.35 14.41
CA ARG A 27 6.65 17.78 15.52
C ARG A 27 5.92 18.90 16.24
N ILE A 28 4.60 18.80 16.37
CA ILE A 28 3.83 19.84 17.07
C ILE A 28 4.28 20.02 18.53
N ALA A 29 4.80 18.95 19.14
CA ALA A 29 5.35 18.96 20.50
C ALA A 29 6.60 19.84 20.67
N SER A 30 7.34 20.17 19.60
CA SER A 30 8.49 21.08 19.68
C SER A 30 8.10 22.55 19.65
N LEU A 31 6.82 22.86 19.40
CA LEU A 31 6.33 24.24 19.39
C LEU A 31 6.14 24.77 20.82
N PRO A 32 6.24 26.09 21.04
CA PRO A 32 6.08 26.70 22.36
C PRO A 32 4.77 26.29 23.05
N GLY A 33 4.86 25.80 24.29
CA GLY A 33 3.72 25.41 25.11
C GLY A 33 3.02 24.10 24.72
N MET A 34 3.57 23.34 23.74
CA MET A 34 2.95 22.11 23.24
C MET A 34 3.47 20.83 23.89
N TRP A 35 4.72 20.79 24.38
CA TRP A 35 5.29 19.59 25.02
C TRP A 35 4.39 19.03 26.13
N ASP A 36 3.98 19.88 27.07
CA ASP A 36 3.23 19.43 28.25
C ASP A 36 1.84 18.87 27.92
N ARG A 37 1.34 19.06 26.69
CA ARG A 37 -0.02 18.69 26.28
C ARG A 37 -0.06 17.79 25.04
N THR A 38 1.08 17.25 24.61
CA THR A 38 1.16 16.44 23.40
C THR A 38 1.64 15.03 23.70
N VAL A 39 0.95 14.04 23.12
CA VAL A 39 1.43 12.66 23.01
C VAL A 39 1.77 12.41 21.54
N ILE A 40 3.01 12.06 21.26
CA ILE A 40 3.52 11.71 19.95
C ILE A 40 3.45 10.19 19.78
N ILE A 41 2.98 9.70 18.65
CA ILE A 41 2.90 8.27 18.31
C ILE A 41 3.84 7.98 17.13
N GLY A 42 4.66 6.93 17.26
CA GLY A 42 5.50 6.41 16.18
C GLY A 42 5.29 4.92 15.92
N SER A 43 5.80 4.43 14.79
CA SER A 43 5.62 3.03 14.37
C SER A 43 6.84 2.47 13.64
N ALA A 44 7.42 1.39 14.19
CA ALA A 44 8.51 0.66 13.56
C ALA A 44 8.13 0.13 12.17
N GLY A 45 6.88 -0.27 11.99
CA GLY A 45 6.40 -0.81 10.73
C GLY A 45 6.42 0.21 9.59
N LYS A 46 6.38 1.50 9.90
CA LYS A 46 6.48 2.59 8.93
C LYS A 46 7.89 3.13 8.83
N THR A 47 8.61 3.20 9.95
CA THR A 47 10.01 3.59 10.03
C THR A 47 10.94 2.64 9.28
N PHE A 48 10.72 1.32 9.39
CA PHE A 48 11.61 0.28 8.85
C PHE A 48 10.95 -0.61 7.78
N SER A 49 9.79 -0.22 7.24
CA SER A 49 9.03 -0.99 6.24
C SER A 49 8.65 -2.42 6.63
N VAL A 50 8.55 -2.72 7.93
CA VAL A 50 8.23 -4.04 8.50
C VAL A 50 6.85 -4.06 9.17
N THR A 51 5.81 -3.75 8.40
CA THR A 51 4.44 -3.56 8.94
C THR A 51 3.89 -4.74 9.75
N GLY A 52 4.38 -5.96 9.52
CA GLY A 52 4.01 -7.16 10.26
C GLY A 52 4.58 -7.24 11.68
N TRP A 53 5.61 -6.47 12.03
CA TRP A 53 6.22 -6.49 13.38
C TRP A 53 5.32 -5.87 14.45
N LYS A 54 4.41 -4.97 14.06
CA LYS A 54 3.41 -4.36 14.95
C LYS A 54 3.99 -3.73 16.24
N VAL A 55 5.21 -3.20 16.17
CA VAL A 55 5.83 -2.40 17.24
C VAL A 55 5.60 -0.90 16.99
N GLY A 56 5.24 -0.18 18.04
CA GLY A 56 5.10 1.27 18.06
C GLY A 56 5.40 1.81 19.46
N TRP A 57 5.43 3.14 19.59
CA TRP A 57 5.77 3.81 20.84
C TRP A 57 4.96 5.10 21.01
N THR A 58 4.94 5.60 22.25
CA THR A 58 4.44 6.93 22.56
C THR A 58 5.51 7.74 23.27
N VAL A 59 5.61 9.03 22.96
CA VAL A 59 6.53 9.99 23.59
C VAL A 59 5.74 11.20 24.05
N GLY A 60 6.02 11.68 25.27
CA GLY A 60 5.32 12.82 25.84
C GLY A 60 5.68 13.03 27.31
N PRO A 61 5.05 14.02 27.96
CA PRO A 61 5.32 14.35 29.35
C PRO A 61 4.78 13.25 30.28
N ASN A 62 5.50 13.01 31.39
CA ASN A 62 5.19 11.94 32.33
C ASN A 62 3.73 12.02 32.86
N ARG A 63 3.22 13.24 33.06
CA ARG A 63 1.85 13.48 33.53
C ARG A 63 0.77 12.89 32.62
N LEU A 64 1.06 12.73 31.32
CA LEU A 64 0.17 12.07 30.36
C LEU A 64 0.51 10.59 30.22
N LEU A 65 1.80 10.26 30.08
CA LEU A 65 2.25 8.88 29.84
C LEU A 65 1.92 7.92 30.99
N GLN A 66 1.81 8.40 32.24
CA GLN A 66 1.39 7.57 33.37
C GLN A 66 0.03 6.90 33.13
N HIS A 67 -0.93 7.61 32.53
CA HIS A 67 -2.26 7.07 32.24
C HIS A 67 -2.21 6.04 31.11
N LEU A 68 -1.38 6.26 30.09
CA LEU A 68 -1.13 5.28 29.03
C LEU A 68 -0.49 4.00 29.59
N ARG A 69 0.44 4.11 30.55
CA ARG A 69 1.01 2.95 31.26
C ARG A 69 -0.05 2.19 32.05
N THR A 70 -0.97 2.89 32.71
CA THR A 70 -2.11 2.26 33.42
C THR A 70 -3.02 1.48 32.47
N VAL A 71 -3.27 1.98 31.25
CA VAL A 71 -4.00 1.20 30.24
C VAL A 71 -3.18 0.01 29.76
N HIS A 72 -1.88 0.21 29.49
CA HIS A 72 -1.01 -0.85 28.98
C HIS A 72 -0.91 -2.04 29.95
N GLN A 73 -0.67 -1.78 31.24
CA GLN A 73 -0.56 -2.84 32.26
C GLN A 73 -1.88 -3.63 32.44
N ASN A 74 -3.04 -2.99 32.20
CA ASN A 74 -4.37 -3.59 32.38
C ASN A 74 -4.98 -4.12 31.07
N SER A 75 -4.24 -4.10 29.96
CA SER A 75 -4.72 -4.60 28.66
C SER A 75 -3.85 -5.72 28.13
N VAL A 76 -2.62 -5.42 27.73
CA VAL A 76 -1.71 -6.37 27.08
C VAL A 76 -0.50 -6.70 27.95
N TYR A 77 -0.18 -5.82 28.91
CA TYR A 77 0.94 -5.88 29.86
C TYR A 77 2.34 -5.84 29.21
N HIS A 78 2.61 -6.70 28.23
CA HIS A 78 3.90 -6.80 27.55
C HIS A 78 3.74 -6.80 26.03
N CYS A 79 4.79 -6.35 25.34
CA CYS A 79 4.97 -6.49 23.90
C CYS A 79 6.00 -7.59 23.58
N ALA A 80 6.02 -8.08 22.33
CA ALA A 80 6.94 -9.13 21.91
C ALA A 80 8.41 -8.70 22.04
N THR A 81 9.18 -9.40 22.88
CA THR A 81 10.60 -9.07 23.19
C THR A 81 11.48 -9.07 21.95
N ALA A 82 11.40 -10.11 21.12
CA ALA A 82 12.24 -10.23 19.92
C ALA A 82 12.03 -9.08 18.93
N ALA A 83 10.77 -8.66 18.72
CA ALA A 83 10.45 -7.54 17.85
C ALA A 83 10.96 -6.20 18.44
N GLN A 84 10.91 -6.03 19.76
CA GLN A 84 11.47 -4.85 20.43
C GLN A 84 12.99 -4.80 20.28
N ASP A 85 13.70 -5.92 20.47
CA ASP A 85 15.17 -6.00 20.28
C ASP A 85 15.57 -5.64 18.84
N ALA A 86 14.85 -6.19 17.85
CA ALA A 86 15.12 -5.90 16.45
C ALA A 86 14.91 -4.41 16.11
N VAL A 87 13.86 -3.78 16.64
CA VAL A 87 13.61 -2.34 16.47
C VAL A 87 14.68 -1.50 17.17
N ALA A 88 15.12 -1.89 18.37
CA ALA A 88 16.19 -1.20 19.08
C ALA A 88 17.50 -1.20 18.28
N ARG A 89 17.89 -2.35 17.73
CA ARG A 89 19.07 -2.48 16.85
C ARG A 89 18.93 -1.66 15.57
N GLY A 90 17.75 -1.64 14.97
CA GLY A 90 17.45 -0.79 13.81
C GLY A 90 17.67 0.69 14.09
N PHE A 91 17.19 1.17 15.25
CA PHE A 91 17.42 2.56 15.68
C PHE A 91 18.87 2.85 16.03
N GLN A 92 19.58 1.93 16.70
CA GLN A 92 21.01 2.09 17.00
C GLN A 92 21.82 2.30 15.72
N ARG A 93 21.59 1.44 14.71
CA ARG A 93 22.19 1.60 13.38
C ARG A 93 21.84 2.97 12.78
N GLU A 94 20.56 3.34 12.73
CA GLU A 94 20.18 4.61 12.09
C GLU A 94 20.71 5.84 12.83
N LEU A 95 20.92 5.76 14.14
CA LEU A 95 21.54 6.82 14.93
C LEU A 95 23.03 7.00 14.56
N GLU A 96 23.77 5.90 14.39
CA GLU A 96 25.17 5.94 13.92
C GLU A 96 25.32 6.49 12.49
N HIS A 97 24.27 6.32 11.69
CA HIS A 97 24.22 6.74 10.29
C HIS A 97 23.42 8.03 10.06
N TYR A 98 22.97 8.71 11.12
CA TYR A 98 21.99 9.78 11.00
C TYR A 98 22.46 10.92 10.07
N GLY A 99 21.65 11.24 9.06
CA GLY A 99 21.94 12.25 8.04
C GLY A 99 22.96 11.82 6.96
N LYS A 100 23.53 10.62 7.04
CA LYS A 100 24.49 10.10 6.04
C LYS A 100 23.78 9.46 4.84
N PRO A 101 24.42 9.40 3.66
CA PRO A 101 23.82 8.80 2.46
C PRO A 101 23.42 7.32 2.58
N ASP A 102 23.98 6.60 3.55
CA ASP A 102 23.75 5.17 3.83
C ASP A 102 22.73 4.90 4.95
N SER A 103 22.15 5.97 5.54
CA SER A 103 21.00 5.88 6.43
C SER A 103 19.73 5.49 5.65
N TYR A 104 18.97 4.57 6.20
CA TYR A 104 17.67 4.18 5.67
C TYR A 104 16.70 5.37 5.66
N PHE A 105 16.78 6.26 6.66
CA PHE A 105 15.98 7.48 6.74
C PHE A 105 16.30 8.51 5.64
N VAL A 106 17.46 8.41 4.98
CA VAL A 106 17.80 9.22 3.79
C VAL A 106 17.43 8.50 2.50
N GLN A 107 17.69 7.19 2.43
CA GLN A 107 17.49 6.40 1.21
C GLN A 107 16.02 6.14 0.88
N LEU A 108 15.23 5.75 1.88
CA LEU A 108 13.83 5.37 1.67
C LEU A 108 12.97 6.52 1.11
N PRO A 109 12.94 7.74 1.68
CA PRO A 109 12.15 8.82 1.11
C PRO A 109 12.61 9.19 -0.31
N ARG A 110 13.92 9.15 -0.59
CA ARG A 110 14.46 9.39 -1.95
C ARG A 110 13.94 8.35 -2.95
N GLU A 111 13.97 7.08 -2.60
CA GLU A 111 13.43 5.99 -3.44
C GLU A 111 11.92 6.14 -3.65
N LEU A 112 11.18 6.41 -2.57
CA LEU A 112 9.72 6.52 -2.62
C LEU A 112 9.26 7.78 -3.38
N GLN A 113 10.04 8.87 -3.35
CA GLN A 113 9.74 10.06 -4.16
C GLN A 113 9.78 9.74 -5.66
N GLN A 114 10.77 8.97 -6.12
CA GLN A 114 10.83 8.54 -7.52
C GLN A 114 9.61 7.70 -7.91
N LYS A 115 9.16 6.79 -7.03
CA LYS A 115 7.97 5.96 -7.24
C LYS A 115 6.67 6.77 -7.21
N ARG A 116 6.58 7.78 -6.33
CA ARG A 116 5.49 8.75 -6.31
C ARG A 116 5.38 9.44 -7.67
N ASP A 117 6.49 9.97 -8.18
CA ASP A 117 6.50 10.74 -9.43
C ASP A 117 6.13 9.85 -10.64
N GLN A 118 6.60 8.60 -10.67
CA GLN A 118 6.20 7.61 -11.68
C GLN A 118 4.69 7.31 -11.63
N LEU A 119 4.13 7.13 -10.43
CA LEU A 119 2.70 6.88 -10.28
C LEU A 119 1.88 8.11 -10.68
N VAL A 120 2.31 9.31 -10.31
CA VAL A 120 1.67 10.57 -10.74
C VAL A 120 1.60 10.65 -12.27
N GLN A 121 2.71 10.43 -12.97
CA GLN A 121 2.73 10.43 -14.44
C GLN A 121 1.78 9.37 -15.03
N SER A 122 1.79 8.17 -14.46
CA SER A 122 0.93 7.07 -14.91
C SER A 122 -0.56 7.38 -14.74
N LEU A 123 -0.95 8.03 -13.64
CA LEU A 123 -2.34 8.41 -13.37
C LEU A 123 -2.81 9.56 -14.27
N VAL A 124 -1.96 10.56 -14.50
CA VAL A 124 -2.26 11.63 -15.45
C VAL A 124 -2.47 11.08 -16.86
N ALA A 125 -1.63 10.13 -17.29
CA ALA A 125 -1.74 9.52 -18.62
C ALA A 125 -3.07 8.79 -18.88
N VAL A 126 -3.75 8.34 -17.82
CA VAL A 126 -5.09 7.71 -17.92
C VAL A 126 -6.24 8.67 -17.64
N GLY A 127 -5.97 9.96 -17.42
CA GLY A 127 -6.99 11.00 -17.23
C GLY A 127 -7.41 11.25 -15.78
N MET A 128 -6.72 10.66 -14.80
CA MET A 128 -6.93 10.99 -13.39
C MET A 128 -6.20 12.27 -13.01
N LYS A 129 -6.67 12.97 -11.97
CA LYS A 129 -6.03 14.20 -11.45
C LYS A 129 -5.40 13.90 -10.08
N PRO A 130 -4.12 13.48 -10.01
CA PRO A 130 -3.46 13.18 -8.74
C PRO A 130 -3.14 14.45 -7.94
N ILE A 131 -3.32 14.37 -6.62
CA ILE A 131 -2.84 15.35 -5.64
C ILE A 131 -1.46 14.89 -5.19
N ILE A 132 -0.43 15.68 -5.51
CA ILE A 132 0.97 15.33 -5.23
C ILE A 132 1.20 15.41 -3.71
N PRO A 133 1.51 14.29 -3.03
CA PRO A 133 1.74 14.31 -1.60
C PRO A 133 3.14 14.83 -1.26
N GLU A 134 3.22 15.63 -0.20
CA GLU A 134 4.48 16.11 0.40
C GLU A 134 5.10 15.08 1.36
N GLY A 135 4.38 14.01 1.68
CA GLY A 135 4.86 12.93 2.54
C GLY A 135 3.92 11.72 2.57
N THR A 136 4.24 10.74 3.42
CA THR A 136 3.63 9.39 3.44
C THR A 136 3.89 8.59 2.16
N TYR A 137 3.56 7.30 2.12
CA TYR A 137 3.62 6.50 0.89
C TYR A 137 2.30 6.42 0.09
N PHE A 138 1.36 7.35 0.33
CA PHE A 138 0.05 7.38 -0.31
C PHE A 138 -0.13 8.64 -1.16
N LEU A 139 -0.84 8.49 -2.28
CA LEU A 139 -1.35 9.64 -3.03
C LEU A 139 -2.84 9.46 -3.28
N VAL A 140 -3.55 10.57 -3.47
CA VAL A 140 -4.97 10.61 -3.79
C VAL A 140 -5.13 11.11 -5.21
N ALA A 141 -6.10 10.58 -5.95
CA ALA A 141 -6.47 11.07 -7.28
C ALA A 141 -7.97 11.30 -7.38
N ASP A 142 -8.34 12.43 -8.00
CA ASP A 142 -9.72 12.72 -8.38
C ASP A 142 -10.10 11.89 -9.62
N ILE A 143 -11.28 11.28 -9.54
CA ILE A 143 -11.90 10.40 -10.53
C ILE A 143 -13.26 10.94 -11.02
N SER A 144 -13.54 12.23 -10.80
CA SER A 144 -14.75 12.92 -11.22
C SER A 144 -15.02 12.81 -12.73
N GLU A 145 -13.98 12.79 -13.56
CA GLU A 145 -14.06 12.67 -15.02
C GLU A 145 -14.55 11.29 -15.50
N PHE A 146 -14.54 10.27 -14.62
CA PHE A 146 -14.88 8.90 -15.00
C PHE A 146 -16.32 8.50 -14.68
N LYS A 147 -17.19 9.44 -14.29
CA LYS A 147 -18.57 9.14 -13.89
C LYS A 147 -19.35 8.37 -14.95
N SER A 148 -19.06 8.61 -16.23
CA SER A 148 -19.69 7.91 -17.37
C SER A 148 -19.24 6.45 -17.54
N GLU A 149 -18.09 6.04 -16.97
CA GLU A 149 -17.57 4.67 -17.10
C GLU A 149 -18.13 3.70 -16.05
N VAL A 150 -18.66 4.23 -14.94
CA VAL A 150 -19.17 3.45 -13.81
C VAL A 150 -20.69 3.47 -13.83
N PRO A 151 -21.36 2.32 -14.03
CA PRO A 151 -22.81 2.26 -13.99
C PRO A 151 -23.37 2.71 -12.65
N ASP A 152 -24.48 3.45 -12.70
CA ASP A 152 -25.29 3.68 -11.52
C ASP A 152 -25.96 2.40 -11.04
N VAL A 153 -26.03 2.27 -9.71
CA VAL A 153 -26.69 1.17 -9.03
C VAL A 153 -27.93 1.77 -8.38
N PRO A 154 -29.13 1.55 -8.93
CA PRO A 154 -30.36 2.05 -8.34
C PRO A 154 -30.51 1.55 -6.90
N ASN A 155 -31.05 2.40 -6.02
CA ASN A 155 -31.34 2.07 -4.62
C ASN A 155 -30.08 1.64 -3.81
N SER A 156 -28.94 2.27 -4.07
CA SER A 156 -27.70 2.03 -3.32
C SER A 156 -27.17 3.31 -2.71
N ASP A 157 -26.90 3.28 -1.41
CA ASP A 157 -26.22 4.35 -0.68
C ASP A 157 -24.68 4.25 -0.81
N GLU A 158 -24.19 3.41 -1.73
CA GLU A 158 -22.76 3.22 -1.92
C GLU A 158 -22.12 4.45 -2.58
N PRO A 159 -21.11 5.07 -1.92
CA PRO A 159 -20.39 6.21 -2.48
C PRO A 159 -19.75 5.91 -3.85
N TYR A 160 -19.69 6.93 -4.72
CA TYR A 160 -19.20 6.80 -6.09
C TYR A 160 -17.78 6.20 -6.17
N ASP A 161 -16.84 6.66 -5.35
CA ASP A 161 -15.47 6.13 -5.28
C ASP A 161 -15.39 4.64 -4.92
N SER A 162 -16.31 4.15 -4.08
CA SER A 162 -16.41 2.74 -3.72
C SER A 162 -16.87 1.89 -4.90
N ARG A 163 -17.89 2.38 -5.64
CA ARG A 163 -18.33 1.77 -6.91
C ARG A 163 -17.21 1.80 -7.95
N PHE A 164 -16.50 2.92 -8.08
CA PHE A 164 -15.38 3.07 -8.99
C PHE A 164 -14.25 2.11 -8.64
N ALA A 165 -13.85 1.97 -7.38
CA ALA A 165 -12.80 1.05 -6.95
C ALA A 165 -13.15 -0.41 -7.29
N LYS A 166 -14.40 -0.84 -7.04
CA LYS A 166 -14.88 -2.18 -7.43
C LYS A 166 -14.87 -2.37 -8.95
N TRP A 167 -15.30 -1.37 -9.71
CA TRP A 167 -15.25 -1.39 -11.17
C TRP A 167 -13.81 -1.47 -11.68
N MET A 168 -12.88 -0.70 -11.10
CA MET A 168 -11.48 -0.65 -11.49
C MET A 168 -10.78 -1.99 -11.24
N VAL A 169 -11.05 -2.65 -10.11
CA VAL A 169 -10.54 -4.00 -9.84
C VAL A 169 -11.05 -4.98 -10.90
N LYS A 170 -12.36 -5.00 -11.16
CA LYS A 170 -12.98 -5.97 -12.08
C LYS A 170 -12.59 -5.77 -13.55
N ASN A 171 -12.42 -4.52 -13.98
CA ASN A 171 -12.25 -4.19 -15.40
C ASN A 171 -10.82 -3.81 -15.79
N LYS A 172 -10.01 -3.35 -14.83
CA LYS A 172 -8.64 -2.87 -15.06
C LYS A 172 -7.60 -3.64 -14.25
N GLY A 173 -8.00 -4.50 -13.31
CA GLY A 173 -7.07 -5.27 -12.47
C GLY A 173 -6.28 -4.42 -11.47
N LEU A 174 -6.73 -3.19 -11.20
CA LEU A 174 -6.06 -2.26 -10.29
C LEU A 174 -6.92 -2.05 -9.05
N ALA A 175 -6.30 -2.21 -7.87
CA ALA A 175 -6.94 -1.95 -6.59
C ALA A 175 -6.50 -0.60 -6.03
N ALA A 176 -7.47 0.16 -5.53
CA ALA A 176 -7.27 1.39 -4.77
C ALA A 176 -8.29 1.45 -3.62
N ILE A 177 -8.08 2.39 -2.71
CA ILE A 177 -8.95 2.57 -1.54
C ILE A 177 -9.85 3.79 -1.77
N PRO A 178 -11.18 3.69 -1.65
CA PRO A 178 -12.08 4.85 -1.73
C PRO A 178 -11.78 5.84 -0.60
N LEU A 179 -11.72 7.14 -0.90
CA LEU A 179 -11.39 8.15 0.10
C LEU A 179 -12.56 8.41 1.07
N SER A 180 -13.79 8.19 0.63
CA SER A 180 -15.01 8.30 1.45
C SER A 180 -14.98 7.39 2.70
N ALA A 181 -14.18 6.32 2.68
CA ALA A 181 -13.94 5.47 3.85
C ALA A 181 -13.22 6.21 5.00
N PHE A 182 -12.56 7.33 4.73
CA PHE A 182 -11.89 8.19 5.71
C PHE A 182 -12.74 9.38 6.18
N TYR A 183 -13.99 9.49 5.73
CA TYR A 183 -14.92 10.55 6.11
C TYR A 183 -16.09 10.01 6.95
N CYS A 184 -16.56 10.84 7.89
CA CYS A 184 -17.78 10.55 8.66
C CYS A 184 -19.01 10.56 7.75
N GLY A 185 -20.09 9.89 8.18
CA GLY A 185 -21.30 9.71 7.36
C GLY A 185 -21.83 11.02 6.76
N ALA A 186 -21.90 12.09 7.55
CA ALA A 186 -22.39 13.40 7.12
C ALA A 186 -21.55 14.07 6.01
N HIS A 187 -20.29 13.67 5.80
CA HIS A 187 -19.38 14.29 4.83
C HIS A 187 -18.92 13.35 3.72
N LYS A 188 -19.39 12.09 3.69
CA LYS A 188 -18.96 11.12 2.67
C LYS A 188 -19.22 11.62 1.25
N ASP A 189 -20.37 12.26 1.02
CA ASP A 189 -20.77 12.71 -0.31
C ASP A 189 -19.92 13.86 -0.85
N ASN A 190 -19.32 14.65 0.03
CA ASN A 190 -18.45 15.77 -0.36
C ASN A 190 -17.11 15.29 -0.94
N TYR A 191 -16.70 14.05 -0.65
CA TYR A 191 -15.39 13.52 -1.01
C TYR A 191 -15.45 12.15 -1.69
N ASN A 192 -16.60 11.78 -2.24
CA ASN A 192 -16.82 10.49 -2.91
C ASN A 192 -16.25 10.41 -4.34
N THR A 193 -15.50 11.42 -4.80
CA THR A 193 -14.84 11.43 -6.13
C THR A 193 -13.32 11.23 -6.03
N PHE A 194 -12.81 10.75 -4.91
CA PHE A 194 -11.38 10.56 -4.70
C PHE A 194 -11.05 9.10 -4.35
N ILE A 195 -9.94 8.61 -4.90
CA ILE A 195 -9.38 7.29 -4.54
C ILE A 195 -7.91 7.42 -4.15
N ARG A 196 -7.47 6.59 -3.21
CA ARG A 196 -6.12 6.57 -2.66
C ARG A 196 -5.33 5.37 -3.15
N PHE A 197 -4.13 5.64 -3.66
CA PHE A 197 -3.14 4.65 -4.08
C PHE A 197 -1.95 4.61 -3.12
N CYS A 198 -1.23 3.48 -3.11
CA CYS A 198 0.00 3.27 -2.34
C CYS A 198 1.15 3.02 -3.31
N PHE A 199 2.19 3.86 -3.27
CA PHE A 199 3.35 3.76 -4.17
C PHE A 199 4.59 3.11 -3.53
N ALA A 200 4.54 2.73 -2.25
CA ALA A 200 5.55 1.87 -1.63
C ALA A 200 5.39 0.42 -2.13
N LYS A 201 5.84 0.18 -3.36
CA LYS A 201 5.81 -1.12 -4.05
C LYS A 201 7.19 -1.47 -4.57
N ALA A 202 7.47 -2.76 -4.71
CA ALA A 202 8.70 -3.22 -5.36
C ALA A 202 8.73 -2.70 -6.82
N GLY A 203 9.93 -2.37 -7.32
CA GLY A 203 10.11 -2.09 -8.73
C GLY A 203 9.92 -3.35 -9.57
N ILE A 204 9.57 -3.19 -10.84
CA ILE A 204 9.37 -4.30 -11.79
C ILE A 204 10.65 -5.16 -11.96
N GLY A 205 11.84 -4.63 -11.65
CA GLY A 205 13.10 -5.37 -11.67
C GLY A 205 13.43 -6.20 -10.41
N ALA A 206 12.64 -6.10 -9.33
CA ALA A 206 12.89 -6.84 -8.09
C ALA A 206 12.10 -8.16 -8.00
N LEU A 207 11.13 -8.35 -8.89
CA LEU A 207 10.53 -9.65 -9.12
C LEU A 207 11.38 -10.31 -10.21
N GLY A 208 12.26 -11.24 -9.82
CA GLY A 208 12.86 -12.17 -10.77
C GLY A 208 11.77 -12.82 -11.63
N PRO A 209 12.11 -13.34 -12.82
CA PRO A 209 11.12 -13.96 -13.70
C PRO A 209 10.26 -14.94 -12.89
N ILE A 210 8.95 -14.87 -13.08
CA ILE A 210 8.00 -15.84 -12.52
C ILE A 210 8.42 -17.19 -13.12
N THR A 211 9.20 -17.96 -12.37
CA THR A 211 9.52 -19.34 -12.73
C THR A 211 8.23 -20.12 -12.57
N THR A 212 7.68 -20.56 -13.70
CA THR A 212 6.68 -21.62 -13.73
C THR A 212 7.26 -22.82 -12.98
N ALA A 213 6.50 -23.33 -12.02
CA ALA A 213 6.93 -24.36 -11.10
C ALA A 213 7.15 -25.70 -11.81
N GLU A 214 8.33 -25.89 -12.39
CA GLU A 214 8.88 -27.18 -12.81
C GLU A 214 10.40 -27.14 -12.63
N GLY A 215 10.92 -27.98 -11.71
CA GLY A 215 12.35 -28.18 -11.49
C GLY A 215 12.88 -27.66 -10.15
N ARG A 216 12.73 -28.44 -9.07
CA ARG A 216 13.58 -28.31 -7.89
C ARG A 216 14.92 -28.96 -8.19
N GLY A 217 15.99 -28.15 -8.27
CA GLY A 217 17.37 -28.60 -8.15
C GLY A 217 18.04 -27.77 -7.07
N GLN A 218 18.68 -28.43 -6.10
CA GLN A 218 19.45 -27.81 -5.03
C GLN A 218 20.64 -27.03 -5.62
N GLU A 219 20.78 -25.75 -5.31
CA GLU A 219 22.08 -25.07 -5.37
C GLU A 219 22.30 -24.27 -4.09
N THR A 220 23.48 -24.50 -3.51
CA THR A 220 23.95 -24.04 -2.20
C THR A 220 24.40 -22.59 -2.23
N TRP A 221 24.05 -21.84 -1.19
CA TRP A 221 24.56 -20.48 -0.94
C TRP A 221 26.04 -20.53 -0.53
N GLY A 222 26.93 -20.48 -1.53
CA GLY A 222 28.36 -20.33 -1.34
C GLY A 222 28.96 -19.76 -2.62
N GLU A 223 29.72 -18.67 -2.49
CA GLU A 223 30.58 -18.09 -3.52
C GLU A 223 29.91 -17.38 -4.70
N LYS A 224 29.64 -16.07 -4.51
CA LYS A 224 29.82 -15.04 -5.56
C LYS A 224 29.96 -13.66 -4.90
N MET A 225 31.05 -13.50 -4.17
CA MET A 225 31.62 -12.20 -3.80
C MET A 225 33.05 -12.16 -4.35
N ALA A 226 33.16 -12.02 -5.66
CA ALA A 226 34.37 -11.56 -6.32
C ALA A 226 33.98 -11.15 -7.75
N ASP A 227 34.44 -9.96 -8.11
CA ASP A 227 34.46 -9.39 -9.45
C ASP A 227 33.15 -8.78 -10.00
N SER A 228 33.01 -7.47 -9.80
CA SER A 228 32.15 -6.61 -10.64
C SER A 228 32.74 -5.22 -10.81
N SER A 229 34.06 -5.14 -11.05
CA SER A 229 34.68 -3.92 -11.58
C SER A 229 34.67 -3.96 -13.12
N GLU A 230 33.48 -4.10 -13.75
CA GLU A 230 33.23 -3.76 -15.16
C GLU A 230 31.77 -4.02 -15.61
N ALA A 231 30.76 -3.55 -14.86
CA ALA A 231 29.38 -3.56 -15.35
C ALA A 231 29.07 -2.24 -16.08
N LYS A 232 29.25 -2.22 -17.41
CA LYS A 232 28.77 -1.12 -18.27
C LYS A 232 27.25 -0.92 -18.08
N ARG A 233 26.82 0.32 -17.87
CA ARG A 233 25.39 0.72 -17.82
C ARG A 233 24.65 0.13 -19.03
N PRO A 234 23.51 -0.57 -18.84
CA PRO A 234 22.65 -0.91 -19.95
C PRO A 234 22.19 0.39 -20.63
N LYS A 235 22.46 0.52 -21.93
CA LYS A 235 21.89 1.61 -22.73
C LYS A 235 20.37 1.50 -22.66
N GLY A 236 19.71 2.65 -22.49
CA GLY A 236 18.27 2.76 -22.25
C GLY A 236 17.46 1.93 -23.24
N VAL A 237 16.53 1.15 -22.70
CA VAL A 237 15.45 0.55 -23.48
C VAL A 237 14.63 1.73 -24.03
N GLN A 238 14.62 1.91 -25.35
CA GLN A 238 13.66 2.81 -25.97
C GLN A 238 12.26 2.25 -25.68
N VAL A 239 11.50 2.97 -24.86
CA VAL A 239 10.08 2.70 -24.70
C VAL A 239 9.40 3.24 -25.94
N GLU A 240 9.12 2.36 -26.90
CA GLU A 240 8.19 2.67 -27.98
C GLU A 240 6.84 3.07 -27.37
N ASP A 241 6.39 4.26 -27.72
CA ASP A 241 5.12 4.85 -27.32
C ASP A 241 3.98 4.08 -28.03
N ARG A 242 3.69 2.86 -27.57
CA ARG A 242 2.59 2.05 -28.08
C ARG A 242 1.30 2.63 -27.54
N LYS A 243 0.74 3.61 -28.28
CA LYS A 243 -0.67 3.99 -28.14
C LYS A 243 -1.54 2.73 -28.21
N VAL A 244 -2.09 2.33 -27.07
CA VAL A 244 -2.98 1.17 -26.98
C VAL A 244 -4.19 1.43 -27.87
N ASN A 245 -4.36 0.61 -28.91
CA ASN A 245 -5.54 0.67 -29.76
C ASN A 245 -6.74 0.11 -28.98
N TRP A 246 -7.46 0.99 -28.31
CA TRP A 246 -8.59 0.68 -27.43
C TRP A 246 -9.71 -0.14 -28.09
N ARG A 247 -9.89 -0.03 -29.42
CA ARG A 247 -10.87 -0.84 -30.16
C ARG A 247 -10.42 -2.29 -30.25
N ARG A 248 -9.15 -2.53 -30.57
CA ARG A 248 -8.55 -3.87 -30.63
C ARG A 248 -8.52 -4.53 -29.25
N TRP A 249 -8.11 -3.79 -28.21
CA TRP A 249 -8.10 -4.28 -26.84
C TRP A 249 -9.51 -4.67 -26.33
N LYS A 250 -10.55 -3.87 -26.65
CA LYS A 250 -11.95 -4.20 -26.32
C LYS A 250 -12.44 -5.47 -27.03
N GLN A 251 -12.02 -5.70 -28.27
CA GLN A 251 -12.39 -6.92 -29.03
C GLN A 251 -11.70 -8.16 -28.47
N GLU A 252 -10.40 -8.08 -28.18
CA GLU A 252 -9.61 -9.16 -27.58
C GLU A 252 -10.19 -9.56 -26.21
N ARG A 253 -10.60 -8.59 -25.38
CA ARG A 253 -11.21 -8.87 -24.07
C ARG A 253 -12.63 -9.41 -24.15
N LYS A 254 -13.43 -9.02 -25.14
CA LYS A 254 -14.74 -9.65 -25.41
C LYS A 254 -14.56 -11.13 -25.79
N ALA A 255 -13.54 -11.45 -26.60
CA ALA A 255 -13.22 -12.82 -26.99
C ALA A 255 -12.73 -13.67 -25.79
N GLU A 256 -11.84 -13.12 -24.96
CA GLU A 256 -11.38 -13.79 -23.73
C GLU A 256 -12.54 -14.02 -22.73
N LYS A 257 -13.42 -13.04 -22.54
CA LYS A 257 -14.59 -13.19 -21.66
C LYS A 257 -15.56 -14.26 -22.17
N LYS A 258 -15.67 -14.44 -23.50
CA LYS A 258 -16.45 -15.53 -24.10
C LYS A 258 -15.78 -16.89 -23.81
N LYS A 259 -14.48 -17.01 -24.05
CA LYS A 259 -13.70 -18.23 -23.72
C LYS A 259 -13.79 -18.60 -22.23
N TRP A 260 -13.76 -17.62 -21.34
CA TRP A 260 -13.83 -17.86 -19.90
C TRP A 260 -15.22 -18.34 -19.45
N LYS A 261 -16.29 -17.82 -20.07
CA LYS A 261 -17.65 -18.32 -19.85
C LYS A 261 -17.81 -19.76 -20.34
N GLU A 262 -17.27 -20.09 -21.51
CA GLU A 262 -17.27 -21.44 -22.06
C GLU A 262 -16.50 -22.42 -21.17
N LEU A 263 -15.30 -22.04 -20.69
CA LEU A 263 -14.49 -22.86 -19.79
C LEU A 263 -15.21 -23.15 -18.46
N ASN A 264 -15.89 -22.16 -17.89
CA ASN A 264 -16.64 -22.36 -16.65
C ASN A 264 -17.90 -23.22 -16.84
N LEU A 265 -18.55 -23.11 -17.99
CA LEU A 265 -19.66 -24.00 -18.33
C LEU A 265 -19.18 -25.45 -18.44
N LEU A 266 -18.05 -25.68 -19.11
CA LEU A 266 -17.41 -26.99 -19.22
C LEU A 266 -17.05 -27.58 -17.85
N LYS A 267 -16.42 -26.80 -16.97
CA LYS A 267 -16.11 -27.23 -15.59
C LYS A 267 -17.37 -27.58 -14.79
N LYS A 268 -18.47 -26.86 -15.01
CA LYS A 268 -19.74 -27.13 -14.33
C LYS A 268 -20.37 -28.44 -14.83
N LEU A 269 -20.34 -28.68 -16.13
CA LEU A 269 -20.83 -29.91 -16.76
C LEU A 269 -19.98 -31.12 -16.36
N GLU A 270 -18.66 -30.97 -16.31
CA GLU A 270 -17.75 -32.03 -15.85
C GLU A 270 -18.00 -32.42 -14.40
N LYS A 271 -18.20 -31.42 -13.52
CA LYS A 271 -18.57 -31.67 -12.12
C LYS A 271 -19.94 -32.35 -11.98
N GLN A 272 -20.89 -32.05 -12.85
CA GLN A 272 -22.18 -32.72 -12.86
C GLN A 272 -22.05 -34.17 -13.32
N ARG A 273 -21.31 -34.42 -14.41
CA ARG A 273 -21.03 -35.77 -14.92
C ARG A 273 -20.34 -36.65 -13.88
N MET A 274 -19.38 -36.10 -13.13
CA MET A 274 -18.71 -36.83 -12.05
C MET A 274 -19.64 -37.20 -10.90
N ARG A 275 -20.67 -36.39 -10.62
CA ARG A 275 -21.70 -36.72 -9.60
C ARG A 275 -22.62 -37.84 -10.08
N GLU A 276 -23.08 -37.75 -11.33
CA GLU A 276 -23.93 -38.79 -11.94
C GLU A 276 -23.19 -40.15 -12.03
N LEU A 277 -21.89 -40.14 -12.30
CA LEU A 277 -21.05 -41.34 -12.26
C LEU A 277 -20.91 -41.92 -10.85
N ALA A 278 -20.71 -41.06 -9.84
CA ALA A 278 -20.60 -41.50 -8.45
C ALA A 278 -21.93 -42.06 -7.91
N GLU A 279 -23.07 -41.47 -8.30
CA GLU A 279 -24.40 -41.98 -7.95
C GLU A 279 -24.67 -43.35 -8.59
N LYS A 280 -24.32 -43.54 -9.88
CA LYS A 280 -24.44 -44.85 -10.55
C LYS A 280 -23.57 -45.93 -9.93
N GLN A 281 -22.34 -45.60 -9.54
CA GLN A 281 -21.46 -46.54 -8.85
C GLN A 281 -22.01 -46.94 -7.48
N ALA A 282 -22.63 -46.01 -6.75
CA ALA A 282 -23.26 -46.30 -5.46
C ALA A 282 -24.53 -47.16 -5.61
N GLU A 283 -25.27 -47.04 -6.71
CA GLU A 283 -26.42 -47.90 -7.02
C GLU A 283 -26.01 -49.31 -7.48
N GLU A 284 -24.86 -49.48 -8.14
CA GLU A 284 -24.34 -50.80 -8.53
C GLU A 284 -23.68 -51.57 -7.36
N GLU A 285 -23.33 -50.89 -6.27
CA GLU A 285 -22.76 -51.49 -5.04
C GLU A 285 -23.82 -51.90 -3.99
N GLN A 286 -25.12 -51.64 -4.24
CA GLN A 286 -26.27 -52.07 -3.41
C GLN A 286 -26.97 -53.31 -3.97
#